data_AF-A0A6J8EEK6-F1
#
_entry.id   AF-A0A6J8EEK6-F1
#
_cell.length_a   1.000
_cell.length_b   1.000
_cell.length_c   1.000
_cell.angle_alpha   90.00
_cell.angle_beta   90.00
_cell.angle_gamma   90.00
#
_symmetry.space_group_name_H-M   'P 1'
#
loop_
_entity.id
_entity.type
_entity.pdbx_description
1 polymer ?
#
loop_
_entity_poly.entity_id
_entity_poly.type
_entity_poly.pdbx_seq_one_letter_code
_entity_poly.pdbx_strand_id
1 'polypeptide(L)'
;MRVDGLTATCQDPKNFYGHNLIDKLQNHLNVSSQHFQSNKFAYALVVLALCNANATVDAAYLKDISTPNGNYRFGVDEAAMVYLAYACVNDAAYSTQSKAALEYILQKRDSKGSYGNEYSTALAVQTLYNALQNLQAADSSFSEIGHRQVKKTKDFPNSSSLQRYRN
;
A
#
# COMPACT_ATOMS: atom_id res chain seq x y z
N MET A 1 -2.21 -9.29 13.67
CA MET A 1 -1.46 -9.28 14.95
C MET A 1 -0.51 -10.48 15.14
N ARG A 2 -0.93 -11.76 15.08
CA ARG A 2 0.05 -12.87 15.22
C ARG A 2 1.04 -12.98 14.05
N VAL A 3 0.56 -12.82 12.82
CA VAL A 3 1.42 -12.85 11.62
C VAL A 3 2.40 -11.68 11.62
N ASP A 4 1.93 -10.45 11.88
CA ASP A 4 2.79 -9.26 11.95
C ASP A 4 3.89 -9.37 13.02
N GLY A 5 3.60 -10.00 14.16
CA GLY A 5 4.60 -10.22 15.21
C GLY A 5 5.71 -11.19 14.78
N LEU A 6 5.37 -12.21 13.99
CA LEU A 6 6.35 -13.15 13.44
C LEU A 6 7.22 -12.49 12.38
N THR A 7 6.60 -11.74 11.45
CA THR A 7 7.36 -11.02 10.42
C THR A 7 8.28 -9.96 11.04
N ALA A 8 7.83 -9.25 12.08
CA ALA A 8 8.65 -8.29 12.82
C ALA A 8 9.85 -8.92 13.56
N THR A 9 9.77 -10.22 13.88
CA THR A 9 10.87 -10.98 14.50
C THR A 9 11.59 -11.87 13.49
N CYS A 10 11.41 -11.62 12.19
CA CYS A 10 12.02 -12.38 11.09
C CYS A 10 11.73 -13.89 11.11
N GLN A 11 10.60 -14.29 11.69
CA GLN A 11 10.12 -15.68 11.70
C GLN A 11 9.20 -15.95 10.51
N ASP A 12 9.20 -17.18 10.01
CA ASP A 12 8.33 -17.60 8.91
C ASP A 12 6.92 -17.94 9.41
N PRO A 13 5.89 -17.11 9.10
CA PRO A 13 4.51 -17.41 9.50
C PRO A 13 3.90 -18.62 8.77
N LYS A 14 4.52 -19.10 7.67
CA LYS A 14 4.08 -20.32 6.97
C LYS A 14 4.54 -21.59 7.69
N ASN A 15 5.52 -21.49 8.59
CA ASN A 15 6.04 -22.60 9.37
C ASN A 15 6.17 -22.25 10.86
N PHE A 16 5.07 -21.84 11.47
CA PHE A 16 5.02 -21.56 12.91
C PHE A 16 4.68 -22.85 13.68
N TYR A 17 5.69 -23.52 14.24
CA TYR A 17 5.54 -24.79 14.97
C TYR A 17 4.75 -25.87 14.17
N GLY A 18 5.04 -25.99 12.87
CA GLY A 18 4.33 -26.94 11.99
C GLY A 18 2.94 -26.46 11.54
N HIS A 19 2.59 -25.20 11.79
CA HIS A 19 1.34 -24.60 11.31
C HIS A 19 1.61 -23.47 10.32
N ASN A 20 0.87 -23.49 9.21
CA ASN A 20 0.79 -22.36 8.30
C ASN A 20 -0.26 -21.36 8.81
N LEU A 21 0.21 -20.25 9.40
CA LEU A 21 -0.68 -19.21 9.91
C LEU A 21 -1.29 -18.37 8.80
N ILE A 22 -0.66 -18.31 7.62
CA ILE A 22 -1.19 -17.62 6.44
C ILE A 22 -2.47 -18.32 5.98
N ASP A 23 -2.43 -19.64 5.82
CA ASP A 23 -3.60 -20.43 5.41
C ASP A 23 -4.73 -20.30 6.44
N LYS A 24 -4.40 -20.37 7.74
CA LYS A 24 -5.40 -20.19 8.81
C LYS A 24 -6.04 -18.80 8.74
N LEU A 25 -5.25 -17.77 8.45
CA LEU A 25 -5.71 -16.39 8.37
C LEU A 25 -6.61 -16.16 7.16
N GLN A 26 -6.23 -16.65 5.98
CA GLN A 26 -7.04 -16.59 4.76
C GLN A 26 -8.34 -17.39 4.92
N ASN A 27 -8.27 -18.59 5.51
CA ASN A 27 -9.45 -19.38 5.83
C ASN A 27 -10.39 -18.61 6.77
N HIS A 28 -9.86 -17.92 7.78
CA HIS A 28 -10.65 -17.10 8.69
C HIS A 28 -11.35 -15.94 7.98
N LEU A 29 -10.69 -15.28 7.01
CA LEU A 29 -11.34 -14.26 6.18
C LEU A 29 -12.50 -14.84 5.36
N ASN A 30 -12.30 -16.01 4.76
CA ASN A 30 -13.29 -16.63 3.90
C ASN A 30 -14.55 -17.06 4.69
N VAL A 31 -14.37 -17.67 5.87
CA VAL A 31 -15.50 -18.16 6.68
C VAL A 31 -16.19 -17.06 7.50
N SER A 32 -15.50 -15.97 7.80
CA SER A 32 -16.03 -14.85 8.60
C SER A 32 -16.19 -13.56 7.80
N SER A 33 -16.33 -13.67 6.48
CA SER A 33 -16.37 -12.53 5.56
C SER A 33 -17.39 -11.47 5.96
N GLN A 34 -18.59 -11.88 6.39
CA GLN A 34 -19.65 -10.95 6.82
C GLN A 34 -19.29 -10.16 8.09
N HIS A 35 -18.59 -10.78 9.05
CA HIS A 35 -18.10 -10.08 10.24
C HIS A 35 -17.05 -9.04 9.86
N PHE A 36 -16.08 -9.42 9.04
CA PHE A 36 -15.01 -8.51 8.60
C PHE A 36 -15.50 -7.40 7.68
N GLN A 37 -16.50 -7.65 6.84
CA GLN A 37 -17.10 -6.60 6.00
C GLN A 37 -17.73 -5.48 6.83
N SER A 38 -18.21 -5.78 8.05
CA SER A 38 -18.71 -4.78 8.99
C SER A 38 -17.61 -4.06 9.77
N ASN A 39 -16.39 -4.63 9.81
CA ASN A 39 -15.22 -4.12 10.50
C ASN A 39 -14.01 -4.02 9.54
N LYS A 40 -14.03 -2.98 8.71
CA LYS A 40 -12.99 -2.73 7.71
C LYS A 40 -11.61 -2.48 8.32
N PHE A 41 -11.52 -1.97 9.55
CA PHE A 41 -10.25 -1.85 10.25
C PHE A 41 -9.61 -3.23 10.44
N ALA A 42 -10.37 -4.18 11.00
CA ALA A 42 -9.87 -5.53 11.24
C ALA A 42 -9.56 -6.25 9.91
N TYR A 43 -10.39 -6.06 8.89
CA TYR A 43 -10.16 -6.63 7.57
C TYR A 43 -8.86 -6.07 6.95
N ALA A 44 -8.68 -4.75 6.93
CA ALA A 44 -7.47 -4.12 6.41
C ALA A 44 -6.21 -4.55 7.17
N LEU A 45 -6.30 -4.72 8.50
CA LEU A 45 -5.19 -5.27 9.29
C LEU A 45 -4.79 -6.68 8.84
N VAL A 46 -5.76 -7.53 8.47
CA VAL A 46 -5.45 -8.86 7.93
C VAL A 46 -4.78 -8.77 6.57
N VAL A 47 -5.28 -7.92 5.67
CA VAL A 47 -4.67 -7.69 4.35
C VAL A 47 -3.22 -7.21 4.49
N LEU A 48 -2.98 -6.25 5.39
CA LEU A 48 -1.65 -5.76 5.70
C LEU A 48 -0.75 -6.89 6.23
N ALA A 49 -1.26 -7.74 7.12
CA ALA A 49 -0.50 -8.87 7.65
C ALA A 49 -0.12 -9.91 6.59
N LEU A 50 -1.02 -10.21 5.65
CA LEU A 50 -0.74 -11.08 4.51
C LEU A 50 0.36 -10.48 3.63
N CYS A 51 0.25 -9.18 3.32
CA CYS A 51 1.23 -8.49 2.51
C CYS A 51 2.62 -8.44 3.18
N ASN A 52 2.69 -8.09 4.48
CA ASN A 52 3.93 -8.09 5.26
C ASN A 52 4.60 -9.47 5.32
N ALA A 53 3.83 -10.55 5.23
CA ALA A 53 4.33 -11.91 5.18
C ALA A 53 4.71 -12.39 3.78
N ASN A 54 4.70 -11.50 2.78
CA ASN A 54 4.91 -11.82 1.36
C ASN A 54 3.99 -12.97 0.89
N ALA A 55 2.74 -12.96 1.37
CA ALA A 55 1.71 -13.88 0.94
C ALA A 55 0.85 -13.25 -0.16
N THR A 56 0.30 -14.09 -1.03
CA THR A 56 -0.63 -13.61 -2.07
C THR A 56 -1.88 -13.03 -1.42
N VAL A 57 -2.22 -11.80 -1.81
CA VAL A 57 -3.45 -11.12 -1.40
C VAL A 57 -4.45 -11.22 -2.56
N ASP A 58 -5.63 -11.76 -2.28
CA ASP A 58 -6.71 -11.83 -3.28
C ASP A 58 -7.28 -10.43 -3.55
N ALA A 59 -7.55 -10.11 -4.82
CA ALA A 59 -8.20 -8.87 -5.22
C ALA A 59 -9.58 -8.69 -4.57
N ALA A 60 -10.27 -9.78 -4.23
CA ALA A 60 -11.52 -9.74 -3.46
C ALA A 60 -11.34 -9.06 -2.10
N TYR A 61 -10.21 -9.32 -1.42
CA TYR A 61 -9.92 -8.71 -0.11
C TYR A 61 -9.72 -7.20 -0.23
N LEU A 62 -9.03 -6.76 -1.29
CA LEU A 62 -8.84 -5.34 -1.59
C LEU A 62 -10.18 -4.65 -1.92
N LYS A 63 -11.04 -5.33 -2.67
CA LYS A 63 -12.39 -4.85 -2.95
C LYS A 63 -13.22 -4.71 -1.66
N ASP A 64 -13.12 -5.64 -0.73
CA ASP A 64 -13.90 -5.64 0.51
C ASP A 64 -13.47 -4.55 1.50
N ILE A 65 -12.18 -4.20 1.55
CA ILE A 65 -11.69 -3.07 2.36
C ILE A 65 -11.93 -1.70 1.72
N SER A 66 -12.32 -1.68 0.44
CA SER A 66 -12.65 -0.44 -0.28
C SER A 66 -13.79 0.33 0.39
N THR A 67 -13.61 1.64 0.51
CA THR A 67 -14.60 2.60 1.01
C THR A 67 -14.84 3.64 -0.09
N PRO A 68 -15.75 3.36 -1.06
CA PRO A 68 -15.89 4.14 -2.30
C PRO A 68 -16.18 5.64 -2.11
N ASN A 69 -16.59 6.06 -0.91
CA ASN A 69 -16.95 7.44 -0.60
C ASN A 69 -16.06 8.07 0.48
N GLY A 70 -14.94 7.43 0.85
CA GLY A 70 -14.10 7.89 1.99
C GLY A 70 -14.85 7.90 3.32
N ASN A 71 -15.95 7.14 3.44
CA ASN A 71 -16.72 7.03 4.67
C ASN A 71 -16.14 5.89 5.51
N TYR A 72 -15.39 6.24 6.55
CA TYR A 72 -14.77 5.31 7.48
C TYR A 72 -15.57 5.27 8.78
N ARG A 73 -16.17 4.11 9.08
CA ARG A 73 -17.05 3.91 10.24
C ARG A 73 -16.32 4.12 11.56
N PHE A 74 -15.06 3.69 11.65
CA PHE A 74 -14.19 3.86 12.82
C PHE A 74 -13.20 5.01 12.64
N GLY A 75 -13.51 5.96 11.75
CA GLY A 75 -12.76 7.21 11.59
C GLY A 75 -11.32 7.01 11.13
N VAL A 76 -10.41 7.75 11.77
CA VAL A 76 -9.00 7.85 11.37
C VAL A 76 -8.29 6.50 11.44
N ASP A 77 -8.58 5.66 12.45
CA ASP A 77 -7.92 4.36 12.59
C ASP A 77 -8.23 3.43 11.43
N GLU A 78 -9.51 3.36 11.02
CA GLU A 78 -9.93 2.57 9.85
C GLU A 78 -9.31 3.10 8.57
N ALA A 79 -9.35 4.42 8.35
CA ALA A 79 -8.73 5.05 7.18
C ALA A 79 -7.22 4.75 7.11
N ALA A 80 -6.52 4.88 8.23
CA ALA A 80 -5.08 4.66 8.33
C ALA A 80 -4.72 3.20 8.06
N MET A 81 -5.48 2.24 8.63
CA MET A 81 -5.25 0.82 8.38
C MET A 81 -5.56 0.43 6.92
N VAL A 82 -6.63 0.95 6.33
CA VAL A 82 -6.97 0.76 4.92
C VAL A 82 -5.87 1.30 4.01
N TYR A 83 -5.36 2.50 4.29
CA TYR A 83 -4.24 3.08 3.56
C TYR A 83 -3.01 2.17 3.62
N LEU A 84 -2.60 1.74 4.81
CA LEU A 84 -1.39 0.92 5.00
C LEU A 84 -1.51 -0.43 4.27
N ALA A 85 -2.70 -1.04 4.27
CA ALA A 85 -2.96 -2.25 3.51
C ALA A 85 -2.77 -2.03 2.00
N TYR A 86 -3.37 -0.97 1.43
CA TYR A 86 -3.19 -0.65 0.01
C TYR A 86 -1.75 -0.30 -0.34
N ALA A 87 -1.08 0.49 0.50
CA ALA A 87 0.30 0.89 0.28
C ALA A 87 1.26 -0.30 0.28
N CYS A 88 1.02 -1.29 1.15
CA CYS A 88 1.80 -2.52 1.17
C CYS A 88 1.61 -3.32 -0.13
N VAL A 89 0.36 -3.55 -0.53
CA VAL A 89 0.05 -4.36 -1.73
C VAL A 89 0.47 -3.65 -3.01
N ASN A 90 0.47 -2.32 -3.01
CA ASN A 90 0.95 -1.46 -4.09
C ASN A 90 0.29 -1.76 -5.45
N ASP A 91 -1.03 -1.99 -5.43
CA ASP A 91 -1.84 -2.20 -6.63
C ASP A 91 -2.42 -0.86 -7.12
N ALA A 92 -2.06 -0.47 -8.34
CA ALA A 92 -2.50 0.78 -8.98
C ALA A 92 -4.03 0.89 -9.10
N ALA A 93 -4.76 -0.24 -9.14
CA ALA A 93 -6.22 -0.26 -9.21
C ALA A 93 -6.90 0.35 -7.97
N TYR A 94 -6.18 0.46 -6.85
CA TYR A 94 -6.68 1.01 -5.59
C TYR A 94 -6.02 2.34 -5.20
N SER A 95 -5.29 2.98 -6.12
CA SER A 95 -4.62 4.26 -5.89
C SER A 95 -5.60 5.38 -5.50
N THR A 96 -6.78 5.44 -6.12
CA THR A 96 -7.82 6.43 -5.77
C THR A 96 -8.34 6.23 -4.35
N GLN A 97 -8.58 4.99 -3.93
CA GLN A 97 -9.09 4.62 -2.61
C GLN A 97 -8.04 4.87 -1.53
N SER A 98 -6.78 4.54 -1.82
CA SER A 98 -5.64 4.86 -0.97
C SER A 98 -5.52 6.37 -0.78
N LYS A 99 -5.60 7.16 -1.87
CA LYS A 99 -5.58 8.62 -1.80
C LYS A 99 -6.75 9.18 -0.99
N ALA A 100 -7.96 8.66 -1.17
CA ALA A 100 -9.13 9.08 -0.40
C ALA A 100 -8.97 8.81 1.11
N ALA A 101 -8.32 7.70 1.49
CA ALA A 101 -8.00 7.40 2.89
C ALA A 101 -7.01 8.42 3.47
N LEU A 102 -5.96 8.74 2.72
CA LEU A 102 -4.97 9.73 3.11
C LEU A 102 -5.59 11.13 3.27
N GLU A 103 -6.42 11.55 2.32
CA GLU A 103 -7.14 12.82 2.37
C GLU A 103 -8.10 12.89 3.57
N TYR A 104 -8.82 11.81 3.86
CA TYR A 104 -9.67 11.73 5.05
C TYR A 104 -8.86 11.95 6.33
N ILE A 105 -7.71 11.30 6.48
CA ILE A 105 -6.84 11.47 7.65
C ILE A 105 -6.40 12.93 7.76
N LEU A 106 -5.91 13.53 6.67
CA LEU A 106 -5.45 14.92 6.66
C LEU A 106 -6.55 15.92 7.07
N GLN A 107 -7.80 15.67 6.67
CA GLN A 107 -8.96 16.50 7.03
C GLN A 107 -9.36 16.37 8.50
N LYS A 108 -8.89 15.34 9.21
CA LYS A 108 -9.18 15.12 10.64
C LYS A 108 -8.11 15.69 11.58
N ARG A 109 -7.16 16.48 11.08
CA ARG A 109 -6.23 17.20 11.95
C ARG A 109 -6.97 18.28 12.73
N ASP A 110 -6.87 18.24 14.05
CA ASP A 110 -7.42 19.28 14.92
C ASP A 110 -6.48 20.49 15.07
N SER A 111 -6.89 21.48 15.87
CA SER A 111 -6.09 22.68 16.13
C SER A 111 -4.85 22.42 17.00
N LYS A 112 -4.80 21.29 17.71
CA LYS A 112 -3.66 20.86 18.52
C LYS A 112 -2.66 20.01 17.72
N GLY A 113 -3.03 19.62 16.49
CA GLY A 113 -2.23 18.80 15.59
C GLY A 113 -2.51 17.30 15.69
N SER A 114 -3.45 16.87 16.53
CA SER A 114 -3.88 15.47 16.60
C SER A 114 -4.76 15.11 15.40
N TYR A 115 -4.69 13.86 14.94
CA TYR A 115 -5.52 13.36 13.85
C TYR A 115 -6.69 12.54 14.40
N GLY A 116 -7.89 13.11 14.37
CA GLY A 116 -9.08 12.55 15.01
C GLY A 116 -9.05 12.74 16.52
N ASN A 117 -8.27 11.92 17.22
CA ASN A 117 -8.01 12.03 18.66
C ASN A 117 -6.55 11.63 18.96
N GLU A 118 -6.13 11.77 20.22
CA GLU A 118 -4.76 11.46 20.66
C GLU A 118 -4.34 9.99 20.42
N TYR A 119 -5.27 9.04 20.44
CA TYR A 119 -5.00 7.61 20.25
C TYR A 119 -4.85 7.24 18.77
N SER A 120 -5.69 7.81 17.90
CA SER A 120 -5.62 7.58 16.45
C SER A 120 -4.43 8.27 15.79
N THR A 121 -3.86 9.28 16.45
CA THR A 121 -2.74 10.09 15.93
C THR A 121 -1.51 9.24 15.63
N ALA A 122 -1.18 8.25 16.48
CA ALA A 122 -0.01 7.41 16.26
C ALA A 122 -0.13 6.58 14.97
N LEU A 123 -1.32 6.08 14.65
CA LEU A 123 -1.55 5.32 13.43
C LEU A 123 -1.60 6.24 12.20
N ALA A 124 -2.22 7.42 12.33
CA ALA A 124 -2.20 8.44 11.29
C ALA A 124 -0.78 8.88 10.91
N VAL A 125 0.10 9.10 11.89
CA VAL A 125 1.50 9.47 11.64
C VAL A 125 2.25 8.36 10.91
N GLN A 126 2.03 7.08 11.25
CA GLN A 126 2.62 5.95 10.51
C GLN A 126 2.19 5.96 9.04
N THR A 127 0.89 6.19 8.78
CA THR A 127 0.35 6.35 7.44
C THR A 127 0.99 7.51 6.69
N LEU A 128 1.08 8.70 7.30
CA LEU A 128 1.66 9.88 6.67
C LEU A 128 3.14 9.69 6.35
N TYR A 129 3.89 9.05 7.26
CA TYR A 129 5.29 8.73 7.05
C TYR A 129 5.49 7.73 5.88
N ASN A 130 4.63 6.71 5.78
CA ASN A 130 4.65 5.78 4.66
C ASN A 130 4.28 6.48 3.34
N ALA A 131 3.27 7.35 3.34
CA ALA A 131 2.90 8.13 2.17
C ALA A 131 4.05 9.03 1.67
N LEU A 132 4.76 9.68 2.58
CA LEU A 132 5.93 10.48 2.25
C LEU A 132 7.02 9.65 1.57
N GLN A 133 7.32 8.46 2.10
CA GLN A 133 8.30 7.56 1.49
C GLN A 133 7.89 7.11 0.08
N ASN A 134 6.62 6.79 -0.13
CA ASN A 134 6.13 6.38 -1.45
C ASN A 134 6.25 7.51 -2.48
N LEU A 135 6.02 8.76 -2.07
CA LEU A 135 6.24 9.93 -2.93
C LEU A 135 7.72 10.10 -3.29
N GLN A 136 8.62 9.97 -2.30
CA GLN A 136 10.07 10.04 -2.54
C GLN A 136 10.57 8.92 -3.47
N ALA A 137 10.02 7.72 -3.33
CA ALA A 137 10.32 6.58 -4.22
C ALA A 137 9.85 6.84 -5.66
N ALA A 138 8.69 7.49 -5.84
CA ALA A 138 8.20 7.88 -7.16
C ALA A 138 9.09 8.94 -7.83
N ASP A 139 9.54 9.94 -7.08
CA ASP A 139 10.43 11.00 -7.58
C ASP A 139 11.81 10.47 -7.98
N SER A 140 12.39 9.58 -7.17
CA SER A 140 13.67 8.93 -7.48
C SER A 140 13.58 8.02 -8.72
N SER A 141 12.47 7.28 -8.87
CA SER A 141 12.20 6.50 -10.08
C SER A 141 12.10 7.39 -11.33
N PHE A 142 11.48 8.57 -11.21
CA PHE A 142 11.40 9.54 -12.30
C PHE A 142 12.79 10.10 -12.68
N SER A 143 13.64 10.38 -11.68
CA SER A 143 15.03 10.81 -11.88
C SER A 143 15.88 9.75 -12.59
N GLU A 144 15.76 8.48 -12.20
CA GLU A 144 16.46 7.37 -12.86
C GLU A 144 16.02 7.16 -14.32
N ILE A 145 14.71 7.28 -14.59
CA ILE A 145 14.19 7.25 -15.97
C ILE A 145 14.74 8.43 -16.78
N GLY A 146 14.77 9.63 -16.20
CA GLY A 146 15.38 10.82 -16.83
C GLY A 146 16.85 10.61 -17.20
N HIS A 147 17.65 10.06 -16.29
CA HIS A 147 19.06 9.73 -16.55
C HIS A 147 19.23 8.62 -17.61
N ARG A 148 18.31 7.65 -17.67
CA ARG A 148 18.35 6.56 -18.66
C ARG A 148 17.99 7.04 -20.07
N GLN A 149 17.05 7.98 -20.20
CA GLN A 149 16.68 8.59 -21.48
C GLN A 149 17.78 9.52 -22.03
N VAL A 150 18.50 10.25 -21.17
CA VAL A 150 19.64 11.10 -21.56
C VAL A 150 20.85 10.26 -22.03
N LYS A 151 21.03 9.04 -21.52
CA LYS A 151 22.08 8.13 -22.04
C LYS A 151 21.74 7.58 -23.43
N LYS A 152 20.47 7.28 -23.72
CA LYS A 152 20.05 6.75 -25.04
C LYS A 152 20.14 7.77 -26.18
N THR A 153 20.10 9.07 -25.91
CA THR A 153 20.18 10.12 -26.94
C THR A 153 21.61 10.57 -27.27
N LYS A 154 22.63 10.04 -26.59
CA LYS A 154 24.05 10.35 -26.88
C LYS A 154 24.73 9.36 -27.82
N ASP A 155 24.07 8.28 -28.22
CA ASP A 155 24.55 7.32 -29.22
C ASP A 155 23.94 7.60 -30.60
N PHE A 156 24.22 8.78 -31.17
CA PHE A 156 23.99 9.01 -32.61
C PHE A 156 25.27 8.63 -33.38
N PRO A 157 25.20 7.69 -34.35
CA PRO A 157 26.35 7.37 -35.17
C PRO A 157 26.72 8.53 -36.09
N ASN A 158 28.03 8.74 -36.19
CA ASN A 158 28.77 9.71 -36.97
C ASN A 158 28.17 9.98 -38.38
N SER A 159 28.01 11.25 -38.73
CA SER A 159 27.50 11.69 -40.03
C SER A 159 28.55 11.46 -41.12
N SER A 160 28.47 10.32 -41.80
CA SER A 160 29.22 10.11 -43.05
C SER A 160 28.52 9.09 -43.94
N SER A 161 27.44 9.50 -44.60
CA SER A 161 26.89 8.86 -45.81
C SER A 161 25.76 9.69 -46.46
N LEU A 162 26.00 10.97 -46.73
CA LEU A 162 25.19 11.74 -47.70
C LEU A 162 25.83 11.63 -49.08
N GLN A 163 25.40 10.67 -49.89
CA GLN A 163 25.42 10.71 -51.36
C GLN A 163 24.92 9.38 -51.92
N ARG A 164 23.64 9.31 -52.27
CA ARG A 164 23.12 8.54 -53.42
C ARG A 164 21.60 8.66 -53.48
N TYR A 165 21.11 9.70 -54.15
CA TYR A 165 19.90 9.64 -54.96
C TYR A 165 20.05 10.67 -56.11
N ARG A 166 20.72 10.21 -57.18
CA ARG A 166 20.46 10.66 -58.54
C ARG A 166 19.36 9.74 -59.07
N ASN A 167 18.23 10.30 -59.44
CA ASN A 167 17.54 10.13 -60.72
C ASN A 167 16.34 11.06 -60.75
#